data_AF-A0A7W1SMA0-F1
#
_entry.id   AF-A0A7W1SMA0-F1
#
_cell.length_a   1.000
_cell.length_b   1.000
_cell.length_c   1.000
_cell.angle_alpha   90.00
_cell.angle_beta   90.00
_cell.angle_gamma   90.00
#
_symmetry.space_group_name_H-M   'P 1'
#
loop_
_entity.id
_entity.type
_entity.pdbx_description
1 polymer ?
#
loop_
_entity_poly.entity_id
_entity_poly.type
_entity_poly.pdbx_seq_one_letter_code
_entity_poly.pdbx_strand_id
1 'polypeptide(L)'
;MLEQSFASSWIYGLVPPKTVETANRCPDGVAKVETQHTFVNQLVGFLTFGIYTPMHIRVTCAQATGATTGALLTIPAGAEAENVRVAFGSAADLAAREQAVVLVRFEQ
;
A
#
# COMPACT_ATOMS: atom_id res chain seq x y z
N MET A 1 2.76 -7.84 2.43
CA MET A 1 1.86 -8.41 1.40
C MET A 1 1.26 -9.68 1.97
N LEU A 2 -0.04 -9.90 1.78
CA LEU A 2 -0.76 -11.09 2.22
C LEU A 2 -1.40 -11.75 0.99
N GLU A 3 -1.32 -13.07 0.91
CA GLU A 3 -1.85 -13.83 -0.22
C GLU A 3 -2.73 -14.97 0.29
N GLN A 4 -3.86 -15.18 -0.39
CA GLN A 4 -4.72 -16.34 -0.16
C GLN A 4 -5.13 -16.92 -1.51
N SER A 5 -4.52 -18.05 -1.87
CA SER A 5 -4.66 -18.64 -3.20
C SER A 5 -6.00 -19.30 -3.45
N PHE A 6 -6.65 -19.78 -2.40
CA PHE A 6 -7.89 -20.57 -2.44
C PHE A 6 -8.95 -20.01 -1.48
N ALA A 7 -9.40 -18.79 -1.75
CA ALA A 7 -10.55 -18.22 -1.08
C ALA A 7 -11.82 -18.90 -1.62
N SER A 8 -12.56 -19.55 -0.72
CA SER A 8 -13.69 -20.40 -1.06
C SER A 8 -14.97 -19.58 -1.23
N SER A 9 -15.41 -19.41 -2.48
CA SER A 9 -16.71 -18.81 -2.81
C SER A 9 -17.66 -19.90 -3.32
N TRP A 10 -18.95 -19.77 -3.01
CA TRP A 10 -19.95 -20.76 -3.40
C TRP A 10 -21.04 -20.18 -4.27
N ILE A 11 -21.63 -21.05 -5.10
CA ILE A 11 -22.80 -20.77 -5.92
C ILE A 11 -22.54 -19.51 -6.75
N TYR A 12 -21.56 -19.59 -7.65
CA TYR A 12 -21.14 -18.49 -8.52
C TYR A 12 -20.82 -17.16 -7.79
N GLY A 13 -20.39 -17.20 -6.53
CA GLY A 13 -20.09 -15.98 -5.76
C GLY A 13 -21.21 -15.50 -4.85
N LEU A 14 -22.34 -16.19 -4.77
CA LEU A 14 -23.43 -15.82 -3.87
C LEU A 14 -23.01 -15.91 -2.40
N VAL A 15 -22.20 -16.92 -2.05
CA VAL A 15 -21.61 -17.02 -0.71
C VAL A 15 -20.18 -16.49 -0.78
N PRO A 16 -19.91 -15.32 -0.17
CA PRO A 16 -18.59 -14.71 -0.20
C PRO A 16 -17.58 -15.58 0.56
N PRO A 17 -16.28 -15.48 0.21
CA PRO A 17 -15.23 -16.13 0.95
C PRO A 17 -15.14 -15.60 2.38
N LYS A 18 -14.54 -16.40 3.27
CA LYS A 18 -14.26 -16.00 4.65
C LYS A 18 -13.46 -14.69 4.66
N THR A 19 -13.76 -13.83 5.64
CA THR A 19 -13.07 -12.56 5.82
C THR A 19 -11.59 -12.79 6.05
N VAL A 20 -10.76 -12.12 5.26
CA VAL A 20 -9.32 -12.08 5.48
C VAL A 20 -9.06 -11.00 6.53
N GLU A 21 -8.54 -11.39 7.69
CA GLU A 21 -8.22 -10.48 8.80
C GLU A 21 -7.01 -9.60 8.45
N THR A 22 -7.24 -8.59 7.60
CA THR A 22 -6.21 -7.66 7.13
C THR A 22 -5.82 -6.65 8.21
N ALA A 23 -6.73 -6.28 9.11
CA ALA A 23 -6.48 -5.32 10.19
C ALA A 23 -5.34 -5.76 11.13
N ASN A 24 -5.31 -7.04 11.51
CA ASN A 24 -4.26 -7.58 12.38
C ASN A 24 -2.93 -7.83 11.66
N ARG A 25 -2.95 -7.86 10.33
CA ARG A 25 -1.81 -8.27 9.50
C ARG A 25 -1.16 -7.12 8.73
N CYS A 26 -1.87 -6.01 8.57
CA CYS A 26 -1.38 -4.78 7.97
C CYS A 26 -1.59 -3.62 8.97
N PRO A 27 -0.62 -3.36 9.88
CA PRO A 27 -0.78 -2.35 10.93
C PRO A 27 -0.95 -0.93 10.38
N ASP A 28 -0.34 -0.65 9.23
CA ASP A 28 -0.42 0.66 8.56
C ASP A 28 -1.65 0.78 7.63
N GLY A 29 -2.54 -0.22 7.64
CA GLY A 29 -3.71 -0.29 6.77
C GLY A 29 -3.47 -1.05 5.46
N VAL A 30 -4.50 -1.12 4.62
CA VAL A 30 -4.48 -1.84 3.34
C VAL A 30 -4.37 -0.82 2.21
N ALA A 31 -3.34 -0.96 1.36
CA ALA A 31 -3.16 -0.12 0.18
C ALA A 31 -3.93 -0.63 -1.03
N LYS A 32 -3.99 -1.96 -1.22
CA LYS A 32 -4.66 -2.55 -2.37
C LYS A 32 -5.21 -3.94 -2.03
N VAL A 33 -6.43 -4.22 -2.50
CA VAL A 33 -6.99 -5.57 -2.52
C VAL A 33 -7.27 -5.94 -3.96
N GLU A 34 -6.69 -7.05 -4.41
CA GLU A 34 -6.89 -7.59 -5.74
C GLU A 34 -7.48 -8.99 -5.64
N THR A 35 -8.59 -9.18 -6.35
CA THR A 35 -9.21 -10.47 -6.55
C THR A 35 -8.85 -10.96 -7.94
N GLN A 36 -8.25 -12.15 -8.01
CA GLN A 36 -7.80 -12.76 -9.26
C GLN A 36 -8.37 -14.17 -9.39
N HIS A 37 -8.64 -14.60 -10.62
CA HIS A 37 -8.95 -15.99 -10.92
C HIS A 37 -7.83 -16.60 -11.75
N THR A 38 -7.26 -17.71 -11.25
CA THR A 38 -6.28 -18.49 -12.00
C THR A 38 -7.00 -19.49 -12.92
N PHE A 39 -6.27 -20.07 -13.87
CA PHE A 39 -6.80 -21.16 -14.70
C PHE A 39 -7.29 -22.33 -13.84
N VAL A 40 -6.56 -22.71 -12.80
CA VAL A 40 -6.95 -23.78 -11.86
C VAL A 40 -8.24 -23.42 -11.15
N ASN A 41 -8.40 -22.16 -10.76
CA ASN A 41 -9.61 -21.70 -10.11
C ASN A 41 -10.84 -21.81 -11.02
N GLN A 42 -10.69 -21.44 -12.30
CA GLN A 42 -11.73 -21.57 -13.31
C GLN A 42 -12.04 -23.04 -13.63
N LEU A 43 -11.02 -23.90 -13.71
CA LEU A 43 -11.19 -25.33 -13.91
C LEU A 43 -11.99 -25.97 -12.77
N VAL A 44 -11.69 -25.62 -11.52
CA VAL A 44 -12.44 -26.11 -10.35
C VAL A 44 -13.87 -25.58 -10.34
N GLY A 45 -14.07 -24.31 -10.67
CA GLY A 45 -15.40 -23.73 -10.86
C GLY A 45 -16.22 -24.51 -11.90
N PHE A 46 -15.60 -24.86 -13.03
CA PHE A 46 -16.25 -25.64 -14.08
C PHE A 46 -16.57 -27.06 -13.64
N LEU A 47 -15.61 -27.78 -13.04
CA LEU A 47 -15.79 -29.16 -12.60
C LEU A 47 -16.87 -29.31 -11.51
N THR A 48 -17.09 -28.25 -10.73
CA THR A 48 -18.12 -28.23 -9.69
C THR A 48 -19.42 -27.57 -10.15
N PHE A 49 -19.59 -27.33 -11.45
CA PHE A 49 -20.77 -26.65 -12.02
C PHE A 49 -21.08 -25.31 -11.35
N GLY A 50 -20.05 -24.59 -10.92
CA GLY A 50 -20.17 -23.29 -10.25
C GLY A 50 -20.62 -23.37 -8.78
N ILE A 51 -20.81 -24.57 -8.21
CA ILE A 51 -21.12 -24.72 -6.78
C ILE A 51 -19.93 -24.24 -5.94
N TYR A 52 -18.70 -24.53 -6.38
CA TYR A 52 -17.47 -24.13 -5.71
C TYR A 52 -16.57 -23.35 -6.66
N THR A 53 -16.52 -22.03 -6.47
CA THR A 53 -15.78 -21.08 -7.30
C THR A 53 -14.63 -20.48 -6.50
N PRO A 54 -13.46 -21.15 -6.43
CA PRO A 54 -12.32 -20.61 -5.72
C PRO A 54 -11.77 -19.35 -6.41
N MET A 55 -11.16 -18.48 -5.62
CA MET A 55 -10.53 -17.23 -6.08
C MET A 55 -9.23 -16.97 -5.33
N HIS A 56 -8.34 -16.21 -5.96
CA HIS A 56 -7.06 -15.82 -5.41
C HIS A 56 -7.15 -14.37 -4.92
N ILE A 57 -6.92 -14.14 -3.62
CA ILE A 57 -6.95 -12.80 -3.01
C ILE A 57 -5.51 -12.38 -2.74
N ARG A 58 -5.13 -11.21 -3.26
CA ARG A 58 -3.88 -10.52 -2.92
C ARG A 58 -4.18 -9.24 -2.17
N VAL A 59 -3.54 -9.06 -1.04
CA VAL A 59 -3.62 -7.84 -0.24
C VAL A 59 -2.23 -7.22 -0.14
N THR A 60 -2.11 -6.02 -0.67
CA THR A 60 -0.93 -5.19 -0.49
C THR A 60 -1.18 -4.30 0.72
N CYS A 61 -0.41 -4.51 1.79
CA CYS A 61 -0.45 -3.62 2.95
C CYS A 61 0.05 -2.24 2.53
N ALA A 62 -0.53 -1.19 3.11
CA ALA A 62 0.06 0.13 3.06
C ALA A 62 1.41 0.10 3.77
N GLN A 63 2.31 0.95 3.31
CA GLN A 63 3.57 1.17 3.98
C GLN A 63 3.48 2.56 4.60
N ALA A 64 3.66 2.68 5.91
CA ALA A 64 3.65 3.97 6.61
C ALA A 64 4.74 4.97 6.13
N THR A 65 5.60 4.58 5.19
CA THR A 65 6.59 5.46 4.57
C THR A 65 5.98 6.41 3.54
N GLY A 66 4.93 7.13 3.92
CA GLY A 66 4.76 8.50 3.47
C GLY A 66 5.66 9.36 4.35
N ALA A 67 6.93 9.45 3.97
CA ALA A 67 7.96 10.37 4.48
C ALA A 67 7.54 11.17 5.73
N THR A 68 7.59 10.55 6.90
CA THR A 68 7.32 11.21 8.20
C THR A 68 8.40 10.89 9.23
N THR A 69 9.29 9.96 8.94
CA THR A 69 10.46 9.61 9.75
C THR A 69 11.76 10.27 9.26
N GLY A 70 11.66 11.12 8.24
CA GLY A 70 12.80 11.88 7.70
C GLY A 70 13.04 13.19 8.45
N ALA A 71 14.28 13.70 8.44
CA ALA A 71 14.59 15.01 8.99
C ALA A 71 13.68 16.08 8.36
N LEU A 72 12.98 16.85 9.19
CA LEU A 72 12.03 17.88 8.74
C LEU A 72 12.70 19.25 8.73
N LEU A 73 12.83 19.84 7.55
CA LEU A 73 13.26 21.22 7.35
C LEU A 73 12.02 22.10 7.16
N THR A 74 11.82 23.06 8.06
CA THR A 74 10.69 24.00 8.01
C THR A 74 11.16 25.33 7.44
N ILE A 75 10.45 25.83 6.43
CA ILE A 75 10.67 27.14 5.80
C ILE A 75 9.58 28.12 6.31
N PRO A 76 9.94 29.30 6.83
CA PRO A 76 8.97 30.28 7.31
C PRO A 76 8.09 30.83 6.19
N ALA A 77 6.83 31.15 6.52
CA ALA A 77 5.88 31.74 5.58
C ALA A 77 6.41 33.10 5.07
N GLY A 78 6.48 33.28 3.75
CA GLY A 78 6.98 34.52 3.13
C GLY A 78 8.51 34.60 2.98
N ALA A 79 9.23 33.49 3.09
CA ALA A 79 10.66 33.44 2.80
C ALA A 79 10.97 33.92 1.37
N GLU A 80 12.00 34.76 1.22
CA GLU A 80 12.48 35.18 -0.11
C GLU A 80 12.92 33.97 -0.94
N ALA A 81 12.83 34.11 -2.27
CA ALA A 81 13.15 33.04 -3.22
C ALA A 81 14.57 32.48 -3.06
N GLU A 82 15.50 33.27 -2.51
CA GLU A 82 16.86 32.82 -2.18
C GLU A 82 16.89 31.84 -1.00
N ASN A 83 16.19 32.17 0.09
CA ASN A 83 16.12 31.33 1.29
C ASN A 83 15.48 29.96 0.99
N VAL A 84 14.51 29.92 0.07
CA VAL A 84 13.91 28.67 -0.40
C VAL A 84 14.94 27.81 -1.16
N ARG A 85 15.71 28.40 -2.08
CA ARG A 85 16.75 27.66 -2.83
C ARG A 85 17.81 27.07 -1.91
N VAL A 86 18.28 27.84 -0.93
CA VAL A 86 19.26 27.39 0.07
C VAL A 86 18.70 26.25 0.92
N ALA A 87 17.43 26.35 1.35
CA ALA A 87 16.77 25.30 2.12
C ALA A 87 16.68 23.98 1.33
N PHE A 88 16.29 24.01 0.06
CA PHE A 88 16.28 22.80 -0.77
C PHE A 88 17.68 22.25 -1.06
N GLY A 89 18.67 23.12 -1.28
CA GLY A 89 20.07 22.69 -1.46
C GLY A 89 20.61 21.96 -0.23
N SER A 90 20.40 22.52 0.96
CA SER A 90 20.81 21.89 2.22
C SER A 90 20.06 20.58 2.50
N ALA A 91 18.76 20.52 2.19
CA ALA A 91 17.99 19.28 2.31
C ALA A 91 18.53 18.17 1.39
N ALA A 92 18.91 18.51 0.15
CA ALA A 92 19.50 17.57 -0.79
C ALA A 92 20.88 17.05 -0.32
N ASP A 93 21.73 17.95 0.19
CA ASP A 93 23.04 17.58 0.76
C ASP A 93 22.90 16.64 1.96
N LEU A 94 21.92 16.90 2.84
CA LEU A 94 21.67 16.08 4.01
C LEU A 94 21.13 14.70 3.62
N ALA A 95 20.19 14.65 2.66
CA ALA A 95 19.68 13.39 2.12
C ALA A 95 20.80 12.54 1.47
N ALA A 96 21.70 13.17 0.72
CA ALA A 96 22.82 12.50 0.08
C ALA A 96 23.83 11.91 1.08
N ARG A 97 24.12 12.64 2.17
CA ARG A 97 25.07 12.20 3.20
C ARG A 97 24.51 11.10 4.09
N GLU A 98 23.26 11.25 4.53
CA GLU A 98 22.66 10.34 5.51
C GLU A 98 21.97 9.14 4.86
N GLN A 99 21.88 9.14 3.52
CA GLN A 99 21.10 8.14 2.75
C GLN A 99 19.67 8.02 3.30
N ALA A 100 19.13 9.13 3.78
CA ALA A 100 17.85 9.22 4.46
C ALA A 100 16.91 10.18 3.74
N VAL A 101 15.61 10.01 3.97
CA VAL A 101 14.58 10.91 3.43
C VAL A 101 14.61 12.22 4.22
N VAL A 102 14.58 13.35 3.51
CA VAL A 102 14.47 14.69 4.12
C VAL A 102 13.21 15.37 3.59
N LEU A 103 12.43 15.95 4.50
CA LEU A 103 11.16 16.61 4.22
C LEU A 103 11.32 18.11 4.25
N VAL A 104 10.73 18.80 3.29
CA VAL A 104 10.63 20.26 3.30
C VAL A 104 9.18 20.66 3.47
N ARG A 105 8.88 21.42 4.53
CA ARG A 105 7.54 21.95 4.83
C ARG A 105 7.59 23.48 4.87
N PHE A 106 6.62 24.12 4.24
CA PHE A 106 6.38 25.55 4.43
C PHE A 106 5.43 25.73 5.61
N GLU A 107 5.75 26.65 6.52
CA GLU A 107 4.73 27.16 7.45
C GLU A 107 3.65 27.89 6.65
N GLN A 108 2.39 27.63 6.99
CA GLN A 108 1.23 28.30 6.40
C GLN A 108 0.88 29.55 7.20
#